data_AF-A0A381QLK3-F1
#
_entry.id   AF-A0A381QLK3-F1
#
_cell.length_a   1.000
_cell.length_b   1.000
_cell.length_c   1.000
_cell.angle_alpha   90.00
_cell.angle_beta   90.00
_cell.angle_gamma   90.00
#
_symmetry.space_group_name_H-M   'P 1'
#
loop_
_entity.id
_entity.type
_entity.pdbx_description
1 polymer ?
#
loop_
_entity_poly.entity_id
_entity_poly.type
_entity_poly.pdbx_seq_one_letter_code
_entity_poly.pdbx_strand_id
1 'polypeptide(L)'
;MQLVGIGFASSNWDTLVKQLQKQVSHQLNGKLFVDSVSVAEPEISSKELEYASAELNKLKADWVLFSPGAFENPQVCLKLLEELKIVSEKNVSYVLVLDDLSHDLSALLKLQPVLELVNNMQFRLSAPEMLLTHHIRSFPRIRLDNDFQTMDYTNHSGILVRQSAKEVPLNTLIPLNSIQKFETENGELAPEIWLQNFLQKRDKTALPERVVGILREAKGCYLFPGIPFNSIQRLNFDNIKVEHLIRLDECTLKNPPFKRFIEDMNGEHKRWQKANQQNKKTKSVAIHGSGKYLIVNALLEKLFREIGRTNVKLQTNTDPVQLPRKDAVYWLKLDESPEKSIKLCLIDWCADLHHILAPLDNFVELNDLQMTNNSAPLPIQKAEFEKKRNNLLAEEKSLGTTIHQAESSQMLYKQERDVLQKINTFSKMLIEALSKSITWEAAAENAAEVKTSRALLLCEEETLAAELNLKLSKVQRKLWINPFKFQQPEDLTQFNTKMILSYLKPENLIVTATARAHLENLCRQAIEQGEKAETVINEQNKIIEHGITDAALLMKNKKNLALSWLYVSLKQLLYRDRNLFQTLPEKAA
;
A
#
# COMPACT_ATOMS: atom_id res chain seq x y z
N MET A 1 6.48 -13.39 10.17
CA MET A 1 6.19 -14.79 10.52
C MET A 1 4.83 -15.12 9.95
N GLN A 2 4.70 -16.25 9.26
CA GLN A 2 3.48 -16.68 8.59
C GLN A 2 2.64 -17.53 9.54
N LEU A 3 1.44 -17.06 9.87
CA LEU A 3 0.47 -17.76 10.69
C LEU A 3 -0.65 -18.27 9.79
N VAL A 4 -1.06 -19.52 10.00
CA VAL A 4 -2.23 -20.08 9.32
C VAL A 4 -3.24 -20.52 10.38
N GLY A 5 -4.46 -20.03 10.27
CA GLY A 5 -5.59 -20.41 11.10
C GLY A 5 -6.43 -21.46 10.40
N ILE A 6 -6.88 -22.48 11.11
CA ILE A 6 -7.82 -23.49 10.63
C ILE A 6 -9.01 -23.51 11.59
N GLY A 7 -10.23 -23.36 11.05
CA GLY A 7 -11.42 -23.57 11.87
C GLY A 7 -11.86 -22.41 12.74
N PHE A 8 -11.56 -21.18 12.31
CA PHE A 8 -11.99 -19.98 13.01
C PHE A 8 -12.97 -19.20 12.15
N ALA A 9 -13.97 -18.59 12.78
CA ALA A 9 -14.70 -17.49 12.15
C ALA A 9 -13.72 -16.35 11.85
N SER A 10 -13.86 -15.69 10.69
CA SER A 10 -13.01 -14.57 10.29
C SER A 10 -12.86 -13.50 11.39
N SER A 11 -13.95 -13.19 12.12
CA SER A 11 -13.91 -12.23 13.24
C SER A 11 -13.00 -12.68 14.39
N ASN A 12 -13.01 -13.97 14.72
CA ASN A 12 -12.22 -14.54 15.80
C ASN A 12 -10.75 -14.64 15.40
N TRP A 13 -10.50 -15.05 14.16
CA TRP A 13 -9.15 -15.08 13.59
C TRP A 13 -8.51 -13.69 13.55
N ASP A 14 -9.22 -12.69 13.03
CA ASP A 14 -8.72 -11.31 12.95
C ASP A 14 -8.44 -10.74 14.34
N THR A 15 -9.30 -11.05 15.31
CA THR A 15 -9.12 -10.62 16.71
C THR A 15 -7.89 -11.27 17.31
N LEU A 16 -7.71 -12.58 17.12
CA LEU A 16 -6.54 -13.33 17.60
C LEU A 16 -5.25 -12.80 16.97
N VAL A 17 -5.20 -12.63 15.65
CA VAL A 17 -4.02 -12.08 14.95
C VAL A 17 -3.71 -10.66 15.43
N LYS A 18 -4.71 -9.80 15.62
CA LYS A 18 -4.52 -8.45 16.18
C LYS A 18 -3.97 -8.49 17.60
N GLN A 19 -4.45 -9.41 18.44
CA GLN A 19 -3.96 -9.56 19.81
C GLN A 19 -2.51 -10.07 19.83
N LEU A 20 -2.18 -11.06 19.00
CA LEU A 20 -0.80 -11.56 18.85
C LEU A 20 0.13 -10.44 18.37
N GLN A 21 -0.30 -9.68 17.36
CA GLN A 21 0.49 -8.59 16.77
C GLN A 21 0.83 -7.48 17.77
N LYS A 22 -0.03 -7.25 18.78
CA LYS A 22 0.27 -6.31 19.88
C LYS A 22 1.39 -6.77 20.80
N GLN A 23 1.66 -8.07 20.87
CA GLN A 23 2.58 -8.69 21.83
C GLN A 23 3.92 -9.11 21.21
N VAL A 24 4.00 -9.17 19.87
CA VAL A 24 5.24 -9.48 19.15
C VAL A 24 5.79 -8.25 18.42
N SER A 25 7.11 -8.09 18.41
CA SER A 25 7.78 -6.93 17.81
C SER A 25 7.99 -7.03 16.30
N HIS A 26 7.51 -8.09 15.66
CA HIS A 26 7.71 -8.39 14.25
C HIS A 26 6.37 -8.57 13.54
N GLN A 27 6.35 -8.36 12.22
CA GLN A 27 5.10 -8.47 11.45
C GLN A 27 4.64 -9.92 11.36
N LEU A 28 3.39 -10.14 11.73
CA LEU A 28 2.63 -11.37 11.54
C LEU A 28 1.84 -11.27 10.24
N ASN A 29 1.90 -12.31 9.43
CA ASN A 29 1.05 -12.45 8.26
C ASN A 29 0.07 -13.59 8.53
N GLY A 30 -1.12 -13.24 9.01
CA GLY A 30 -2.18 -14.20 9.29
C GLY A 30 -2.96 -14.53 8.04
N LYS A 31 -3.11 -15.81 7.71
CA LYS A 31 -4.03 -16.31 6.70
C LYS A 31 -4.99 -17.29 7.33
N LEU A 32 -6.27 -17.16 7.02
CA LEU A 32 -7.29 -18.12 7.43
C LEU A 32 -7.46 -19.14 6.30
N PHE A 33 -7.35 -20.42 6.63
CA PHE A 33 -7.65 -21.51 5.73
C PHE A 33 -9.10 -21.94 5.96
N VAL A 34 -9.96 -21.63 4.99
CA VAL A 34 -11.42 -21.79 4.99
C VAL A 34 -12.12 -20.85 5.98
N ASP A 35 -13.02 -20.01 5.46
CA ASP A 35 -13.82 -19.05 6.24
C ASP A 35 -15.12 -19.72 6.72
N SER A 36 -15.27 -19.93 8.03
CA SER A 36 -16.47 -20.55 8.59
C SER A 36 -17.61 -19.53 8.73
N VAL A 37 -18.20 -19.09 7.61
CA VAL A 37 -19.32 -18.11 7.60
C VAL A 37 -20.70 -18.75 7.35
N SER A 38 -20.83 -20.06 7.14
CA SER A 38 -22.14 -20.71 7.09
C SER A 38 -22.38 -21.62 8.29
N VAL A 39 -23.45 -21.30 9.04
CA VAL A 39 -24.01 -21.96 10.24
C VAL A 39 -24.55 -23.38 9.94
N ALA A 40 -23.94 -24.14 9.05
CA ALA A 40 -24.43 -25.47 8.69
C ALA A 40 -23.37 -26.56 8.52
N GLU A 41 -22.09 -26.28 8.23
CA GLU A 41 -21.06 -27.34 8.12
C GLU A 41 -19.65 -26.71 8.11
N PRO A 42 -18.88 -26.78 9.21
CA PRO A 42 -17.47 -26.41 9.24
C PRO A 42 -16.58 -27.64 9.44
N GLU A 43 -16.95 -28.80 8.92
CA GLU A 43 -16.20 -30.03 9.13
C GLU A 43 -15.29 -30.28 7.93
N ILE A 44 -13.99 -29.98 8.08
CA ILE A 44 -12.99 -30.57 7.19
C ILE A 44 -13.17 -32.08 7.30
N SER A 45 -13.65 -32.69 6.21
CA SER A 45 -13.98 -34.11 6.18
C SER A 45 -12.79 -34.95 5.77
N SER A 46 -12.84 -36.24 6.06
CA SER A 46 -11.83 -37.21 5.62
C SER A 46 -11.58 -37.23 4.10
N LYS A 47 -12.53 -36.74 3.27
CA LYS A 47 -12.41 -36.71 1.80
C LYS A 47 -11.63 -35.50 1.27
N GLU A 48 -11.49 -34.46 2.08
CA GLU A 48 -10.86 -33.19 1.67
C GLU A 48 -9.41 -33.06 2.17
N LEU A 49 -8.91 -34.07 2.88
CA LEU A 49 -7.58 -34.08 3.52
C LEU A 49 -6.43 -33.79 2.53
N GLU A 50 -6.36 -34.52 1.41
CA GLU A 50 -5.27 -34.37 0.43
C GLU A 50 -5.28 -32.98 -0.23
N TYR A 51 -6.46 -32.44 -0.51
CA TYR A 51 -6.60 -31.09 -1.06
C TYR A 51 -6.23 -30.04 -0.01
N ALA A 52 -6.71 -30.21 1.23
CA ALA A 52 -6.44 -29.29 2.32
C ALA A 52 -4.95 -29.25 2.69
N SER A 53 -4.29 -30.40 2.75
CA SER A 53 -2.85 -30.48 3.05
C SER A 53 -2.01 -29.84 1.94
N ALA A 54 -2.38 -30.04 0.66
CA ALA A 54 -1.71 -29.41 -0.47
C ALA A 54 -1.86 -27.87 -0.48
N GLU A 55 -3.07 -27.35 -0.26
CA GLU A 55 -3.33 -25.91 -0.21
C GLU A 55 -2.66 -25.25 1.01
N LEU A 56 -2.73 -25.87 2.18
CA LEU A 56 -2.05 -25.40 3.39
C LEU A 56 -0.52 -25.40 3.22
N ASN A 57 0.06 -26.38 2.53
CA ASN A 57 1.50 -26.39 2.25
C ASN A 57 1.93 -25.18 1.37
N LYS A 58 1.11 -24.78 0.39
CA LYS A 58 1.36 -23.58 -0.42
C LYS A 58 1.45 -22.30 0.41
N LEU A 59 0.79 -22.26 1.57
CA LEU A 59 0.81 -21.10 2.47
C LEU A 59 2.14 -20.96 3.22
N LYS A 60 2.99 -22.00 3.26
CA LYS A 60 4.32 -22.00 3.91
C LYS A 60 4.27 -21.49 5.34
N ALA A 61 3.38 -22.07 6.15
CA ALA A 61 3.15 -21.70 7.54
C ALA A 61 4.41 -21.89 8.40
N ASP A 62 4.70 -20.92 9.28
CA ASP A 62 5.66 -21.13 10.37
C ASP A 62 4.91 -21.71 11.60
N TRP A 63 3.67 -21.23 11.82
CA TRP A 63 2.76 -21.72 12.86
C TRP A 63 1.38 -22.01 12.28
N VAL A 64 0.80 -23.15 12.67
CA VAL A 64 -0.58 -23.51 12.39
C VAL A 64 -1.37 -23.48 13.69
N LEU A 65 -2.32 -22.56 13.75
CA LEU A 65 -3.28 -22.44 14.83
C LEU A 65 -4.56 -23.13 14.38
N PHE A 66 -5.14 -23.98 15.21
CA PHE A 66 -6.36 -24.69 14.85
C PHE A 66 -7.33 -24.79 16.02
N SER A 67 -8.62 -24.74 15.68
CA SER A 67 -9.71 -25.10 16.59
C SER A 67 -10.15 -26.56 16.30
N PRO A 68 -10.34 -27.40 17.32
CA PRO A 68 -10.70 -28.80 17.12
C PRO A 68 -12.15 -28.94 16.62
N GLY A 69 -13.02 -27.95 16.85
CA GLY A 69 -14.40 -27.95 16.38
C GLY A 69 -14.57 -27.81 14.86
N ALA A 70 -13.47 -27.68 14.11
CA ALA A 70 -13.48 -27.52 12.65
C ALA A 70 -13.24 -28.81 11.87
N PHE A 71 -13.28 -29.95 12.56
CA PHE A 71 -13.02 -31.25 11.98
C PHE A 71 -14.19 -32.17 12.29
N GLU A 72 -14.56 -33.01 11.32
CA GLU A 72 -15.60 -34.05 11.46
C GLU A 72 -15.37 -34.92 12.70
N ASN A 73 -14.10 -35.23 12.97
CA ASN A 73 -13.71 -35.90 14.19
C ASN A 73 -12.22 -35.62 14.53
N PRO A 74 -11.81 -35.87 15.78
CA PRO A 74 -10.43 -35.72 16.22
C PRO A 74 -9.39 -36.47 15.37
N GLN A 75 -9.74 -37.61 14.79
CA GLN A 75 -8.83 -38.40 13.95
C GLN A 75 -8.54 -37.70 12.62
N VAL A 76 -9.53 -37.02 12.02
CA VAL A 76 -9.33 -36.20 10.81
C VAL A 76 -8.39 -35.04 11.10
N CYS A 77 -8.55 -34.39 12.25
CA CYS A 77 -7.61 -33.35 12.71
C CYS A 77 -6.17 -33.87 12.75
N LEU A 78 -5.91 -34.98 13.46
CA LEU A 78 -4.57 -35.53 13.56
C LEU A 78 -3.98 -35.96 12.22
N LYS A 79 -4.77 -36.59 11.34
CA LYS A 79 -4.33 -36.97 10.00
C LYS A 79 -3.91 -35.77 9.18
N LEU A 80 -4.66 -34.66 9.21
CA LEU A 80 -4.27 -33.44 8.52
C LEU A 80 -2.95 -32.87 9.07
N LEU A 81 -2.80 -32.82 10.40
CA LEU A 81 -1.55 -32.35 11.01
C LEU A 81 -0.37 -33.26 10.63
N GLU A 82 -0.58 -34.57 10.55
CA GLU A 82 0.44 -35.54 10.14
C GLU A 82 0.82 -35.40 8.67
N GLU A 83 -0.15 -35.27 7.75
CA GLU A 83 0.11 -34.99 6.34
C GLU A 83 0.88 -33.68 6.16
N LEU A 84 0.51 -32.62 6.87
CA LEU A 84 1.22 -31.34 6.83
C LEU A 84 2.66 -31.48 7.30
N LYS A 85 2.90 -32.29 8.33
CA LYS A 85 4.25 -32.57 8.82
C LYS A 85 5.10 -33.31 7.79
N ILE A 86 4.48 -34.19 6.99
CA ILE A 86 5.15 -34.98 5.95
C ILE A 86 5.43 -34.13 4.70
N VAL A 87 4.45 -33.34 4.26
CA VAL A 87 4.46 -32.62 2.98
C VAL A 87 5.16 -31.25 3.09
N SER A 88 5.28 -30.68 4.29
CA SER A 88 5.96 -29.41 4.51
C SER A 88 7.48 -29.57 4.53
N GLU A 89 8.17 -28.78 3.70
CA GLU A 89 9.64 -28.65 3.73
C GLU A 89 10.16 -27.96 5.01
N LYS A 90 9.27 -27.32 5.78
CA LYS A 90 9.57 -26.67 7.05
C LYS A 90 8.98 -27.43 8.23
N ASN A 91 9.68 -27.42 9.36
CA ASN A 91 9.09 -27.82 10.64
C ASN A 91 7.99 -26.82 11.03
N VAL A 92 6.74 -27.24 10.89
CA VAL A 92 5.57 -26.45 11.29
C VAL A 92 5.30 -26.67 12.78
N SER A 93 5.08 -25.57 13.51
CA SER A 93 4.68 -25.64 14.92
C SER A 93 3.15 -25.56 15.04
N TYR A 94 2.56 -26.48 15.79
CA TYR A 94 1.10 -26.57 15.96
C TYR A 94 0.66 -25.96 17.28
N VAL A 95 -0.42 -25.18 17.23
CA VAL A 95 -1.03 -24.53 18.40
C VAL A 95 -2.52 -24.83 18.42
N LEU A 96 -2.96 -25.44 19.52
CA LEU A 96 -4.37 -25.68 19.77
C LEU A 96 -4.97 -24.44 20.43
N VAL A 97 -6.00 -23.87 19.81
CA VAL A 97 -6.74 -22.72 20.32
C VAL A 97 -8.12 -23.21 20.74
N LEU A 98 -8.45 -23.01 22.01
CA LEU A 98 -9.69 -23.46 22.62
C LEU A 98 -10.62 -22.27 22.82
N ASP A 99 -11.88 -22.42 22.40
CA ASP A 99 -12.94 -21.45 22.68
C ASP A 99 -13.72 -21.90 23.92
N ASP A 100 -14.15 -23.19 23.95
CA ASP A 100 -14.73 -23.83 25.12
C ASP A 100 -13.84 -25.01 25.56
N LEU A 101 -13.20 -24.86 26.72
CA LEU A 101 -12.30 -25.87 27.29
C LEU A 101 -12.98 -27.25 27.41
N SER A 102 -14.25 -27.30 27.79
CA SER A 102 -14.95 -28.55 28.06
C SER A 102 -15.32 -29.28 26.78
N HIS A 103 -15.89 -28.56 25.81
CA HIS A 103 -16.29 -29.10 24.52
C HIS A 103 -15.07 -29.50 23.67
N ASP A 104 -14.13 -28.58 23.50
CA ASP A 104 -13.03 -28.70 22.52
C ASP A 104 -11.99 -29.75 22.90
N LEU A 105 -11.70 -29.90 24.21
CA LEU A 105 -10.77 -30.95 24.67
C LEU A 105 -11.42 -32.31 24.80
N SER A 106 -12.73 -32.40 25.08
CA SER A 106 -13.38 -33.69 25.36
C SER A 106 -13.20 -34.69 24.21
N ALA A 107 -13.31 -34.22 22.96
CA ALA A 107 -13.15 -35.06 21.78
C ALA A 107 -11.68 -35.46 21.58
N LEU A 108 -10.74 -34.53 21.75
CA LEU A 108 -9.29 -34.80 21.64
C LEU A 108 -8.79 -35.76 22.72
N LEU A 109 -9.30 -35.67 23.96
CA LEU A 109 -8.89 -36.54 25.07
C LEU A 109 -9.30 -38.00 24.85
N LYS A 110 -10.32 -38.28 24.03
CA LYS A 110 -10.65 -39.67 23.62
C LYS A 110 -9.49 -40.34 22.87
N LEU A 111 -8.62 -39.56 22.23
CA LEU A 111 -7.40 -40.04 21.57
C LEU A 111 -6.24 -40.28 22.54
N GLN A 112 -6.45 -40.05 23.83
CA GLN A 112 -5.49 -40.31 24.91
C GLN A 112 -4.14 -39.64 24.72
N PRO A 113 -4.12 -38.31 24.50
CA PRO A 113 -2.86 -37.60 24.37
C PRO A 113 -2.01 -37.70 25.64
N VAL A 114 -0.70 -37.61 25.45
CA VAL A 114 0.25 -37.41 26.53
C VAL A 114 0.39 -35.92 26.79
N LEU A 115 -0.07 -35.47 27.96
CA LEU A 115 0.12 -34.11 28.44
C LEU A 115 1.51 -33.99 29.05
N GLU A 116 2.31 -33.07 28.53
CA GLU A 116 3.58 -32.67 29.13
C GLU A 116 3.36 -31.40 29.96
N LEU A 117 3.65 -31.47 31.26
CA LEU A 117 3.54 -30.33 32.16
C LEU A 117 4.82 -29.49 32.17
N VAL A 118 4.74 -28.26 32.65
CA VAL A 118 5.89 -27.32 32.77
C VAL A 118 7.04 -27.87 33.63
N ASN A 119 6.77 -28.85 34.49
CA ASN A 119 7.79 -29.55 35.27
C ASN A 119 8.28 -30.86 34.62
N ASN A 120 8.01 -31.06 33.33
CA ASN A 120 8.36 -32.21 32.51
C ASN A 120 7.67 -33.53 32.89
N MET A 121 6.69 -33.51 33.82
CA MET A 121 5.90 -34.70 34.08
C MET A 121 4.97 -34.97 32.89
N GLN A 122 4.83 -36.24 32.53
CA GLN A 122 4.03 -36.68 31.40
C GLN A 122 2.93 -37.62 31.88
N PHE A 123 1.70 -37.31 31.47
CA PHE A 123 0.53 -38.09 31.85
C PHE A 123 -0.34 -38.36 30.63
N ARG A 124 -0.82 -39.60 30.50
CA ARG A 124 -1.93 -39.88 29.58
C ARG A 124 -3.22 -39.45 30.25
N LEU A 125 -4.04 -38.70 29.51
CA LEU A 125 -5.32 -38.23 30.00
C LEU A 125 -6.42 -38.58 29.01
N SER A 126 -7.46 -39.23 29.51
CA SER A 126 -8.67 -39.58 28.76
C SER A 126 -9.91 -38.79 29.22
N ALA A 127 -9.81 -38.11 30.36
CA ALA A 127 -10.93 -37.54 31.10
C ALA A 127 -10.81 -36.01 31.19
N PRO A 128 -11.73 -35.21 30.62
CA PRO A 128 -11.68 -33.75 30.66
C PRO A 128 -11.81 -33.16 32.07
N GLU A 129 -12.56 -33.80 32.96
CA GLU A 129 -12.76 -33.39 34.37
C GLU A 129 -11.48 -33.38 35.20
N MET A 130 -10.42 -34.05 34.73
CA MET A 130 -9.10 -34.01 35.36
C MET A 130 -8.37 -32.70 35.07
N LEU A 131 -8.87 -31.85 34.17
CA LEU A 131 -8.32 -30.54 33.86
C LEU A 131 -9.02 -29.45 34.67
N LEU A 132 -8.24 -28.64 35.36
CA LEU A 132 -8.73 -27.53 36.16
C LEU A 132 -8.65 -26.22 35.38
N THR A 133 -9.76 -25.49 35.37
CA THR A 133 -9.86 -24.12 34.83
C THR A 133 -9.16 -23.07 35.70
N HIS A 134 -8.88 -23.42 36.97
CA HIS A 134 -8.24 -22.52 37.92
C HIS A 134 -7.21 -23.27 38.77
N HIS A 135 -6.23 -22.54 39.29
CA HIS A 135 -5.21 -23.12 40.15
C HIS A 135 -5.70 -23.28 41.59
N ILE A 136 -5.62 -24.50 42.13
CA ILE A 136 -5.88 -24.77 43.54
C ILE A 136 -4.59 -24.50 44.33
N ARG A 137 -4.57 -23.40 45.10
CA ARG A 137 -3.38 -22.90 45.82
C ARG A 137 -2.80 -23.88 46.85
N SER A 138 -3.62 -24.72 47.44
CA SER A 138 -3.19 -25.73 48.40
C SER A 138 -4.14 -26.93 48.38
N PHE A 139 -3.67 -28.04 47.80
CA PHE A 139 -4.29 -29.33 47.99
C PHE A 139 -3.37 -30.20 48.86
N PRO A 140 -3.86 -30.77 49.97
CA PRO A 140 -3.01 -31.56 50.85
C PRO A 140 -2.54 -32.83 50.13
N ARG A 141 -1.26 -33.17 50.26
CA ARG A 141 -0.73 -34.44 49.75
C ARG A 141 -1.22 -35.57 50.66
N ILE A 142 -2.18 -36.36 50.17
CA ILE A 142 -2.84 -37.44 50.92
C ILE A 142 -2.48 -38.77 50.26
N ARG A 143 -1.73 -39.62 50.98
CA ARG A 143 -1.24 -40.93 50.53
C ARG A 143 -2.30 -42.02 50.75
N LEU A 144 -2.38 -43.00 49.84
CA LEU A 144 -3.44 -44.02 49.76
C LEU A 144 -2.98 -45.47 49.93
N ASP A 145 -1.67 -45.74 49.99
CA ASP A 145 -1.12 -47.10 49.79
C ASP A 145 -1.60 -48.17 50.78
N ASN A 146 -2.19 -47.79 51.92
CA ASN A 146 -2.69 -48.71 52.95
C ASN A 146 -4.22 -48.63 53.12
N ASP A 147 -4.92 -47.85 52.29
CA ASP A 147 -6.32 -47.48 52.50
C ASP A 147 -7.30 -48.28 51.61
N PHE A 148 -6.77 -49.13 50.73
CA PHE A 148 -7.48 -50.14 49.96
C PHE A 148 -6.54 -51.31 49.62
N GLN A 149 -7.08 -52.52 49.44
CA GLN A 149 -6.33 -53.71 49.00
C GLN A 149 -6.13 -53.68 47.49
N THR A 150 -7.23 -53.57 46.74
CA THR A 150 -7.25 -53.42 45.28
C THR A 150 -8.32 -52.41 44.85
N MET A 151 -8.12 -51.80 43.69
CA MET A 151 -9.16 -50.99 43.03
C MET A 151 -9.44 -51.57 41.65
N ASP A 152 -10.72 -51.59 41.27
CA ASP A 152 -11.16 -51.96 39.93
C ASP A 152 -11.41 -50.66 39.16
N TYR A 153 -10.64 -50.42 38.12
CA TYR A 153 -10.76 -49.22 37.30
C TYR A 153 -10.53 -49.51 35.83
N THR A 154 -11.12 -48.68 34.97
CA THR A 154 -10.87 -48.73 33.54
C THR A 154 -9.55 -48.01 33.27
N ASN A 155 -8.53 -48.75 32.84
CA ASN A 155 -7.24 -48.16 32.52
C ASN A 155 -7.32 -47.29 31.24
N HIS A 156 -6.23 -46.61 30.91
CA HIS A 156 -6.19 -45.77 29.72
C HIS A 156 -6.55 -46.55 28.45
N SER A 157 -6.17 -47.82 28.29
CA SER A 157 -6.56 -48.65 27.12
C SER A 157 -8.04 -49.03 27.05
N GLY A 158 -8.88 -48.56 27.99
CA GLY A 158 -10.30 -48.93 28.05
C GLY A 158 -10.54 -50.31 28.65
N ILE A 159 -9.54 -50.92 29.28
CA ILE A 159 -9.60 -52.27 29.84
C ILE A 159 -9.84 -52.16 31.34
N LEU A 160 -10.82 -52.92 31.85
CA LEU A 160 -11.04 -53.05 33.29
C LEU A 160 -9.86 -53.81 33.90
N VAL A 161 -9.16 -53.17 34.84
CA VAL A 161 -8.05 -53.76 35.57
C VAL A 161 -8.31 -53.73 37.07
N ARG A 162 -7.90 -54.78 37.76
CA ARG A 162 -7.84 -54.86 39.21
C ARG A 162 -6.40 -54.75 39.65
N GLN A 163 -6.06 -53.73 40.42
CA GLN A 163 -4.67 -53.49 40.86
C GLN A 163 -4.60 -52.99 42.30
N SER A 164 -3.56 -53.42 43.02
CA SER A 164 -3.15 -52.78 44.27
C SER A 164 -2.43 -51.45 44.00
N ALA A 165 -2.29 -50.58 45.00
CA ALA A 165 -1.61 -49.28 44.85
C ALA A 165 -0.17 -49.40 44.29
N LYS A 166 0.52 -50.51 44.58
CA LYS A 166 1.90 -50.75 44.13
C LYS A 166 1.97 -51.22 42.67
N GLU A 167 0.95 -51.93 42.20
CA GLU A 167 0.84 -52.46 40.84
C GLU A 167 0.46 -51.39 39.81
N VAL A 168 -0.12 -50.27 40.26
CA VAL A 168 -0.38 -49.13 39.38
C VAL A 168 0.95 -48.61 38.79
N PRO A 169 1.06 -48.50 37.45
CA PRO A 169 2.26 -48.01 36.80
C PRO A 169 2.62 -46.58 37.22
N LEU A 170 3.91 -46.27 37.30
CA LEU A 170 4.39 -44.93 37.63
C LEU A 170 3.87 -43.88 36.64
N ASN A 171 3.58 -42.68 37.14
CA ASN A 171 3.04 -41.55 36.37
C ASN A 171 1.67 -41.85 35.73
N THR A 172 0.86 -42.68 36.39
CA THR A 172 -0.53 -42.93 35.98
C THR A 172 -1.47 -41.97 36.71
N LEU A 173 -2.38 -41.34 35.96
CA LEU A 173 -3.52 -40.63 36.50
C LEU A 173 -4.77 -41.47 36.29
N ILE A 174 -5.51 -41.71 37.38
CA ILE A 174 -6.73 -42.50 37.38
C ILE A 174 -7.88 -41.56 37.75
N PRO A 175 -8.76 -41.22 36.80
CA PRO A 175 -9.96 -40.44 37.09
C PRO A 175 -10.86 -41.17 38.09
N LEU A 176 -11.44 -40.46 39.06
CA LEU A 176 -12.25 -41.08 40.10
C LEU A 176 -13.47 -41.81 39.52
N ASN A 177 -14.07 -41.25 38.48
CA ASN A 177 -15.20 -41.85 37.75
C ASN A 177 -14.83 -43.08 36.90
N SER A 178 -13.54 -43.31 36.64
CA SER A 178 -13.07 -44.52 35.95
C SER A 178 -12.98 -45.72 36.90
N ILE A 179 -13.05 -45.47 38.21
CA ILE A 179 -13.00 -46.47 39.26
C ILE A 179 -14.42 -46.99 39.50
N GLN A 180 -14.59 -48.30 39.48
CA GLN A 180 -15.87 -48.95 39.74
C GLN A 180 -16.04 -49.25 41.23
N LYS A 181 -14.97 -49.69 41.90
CA LYS A 181 -14.98 -50.02 43.33
C LYS A 181 -13.58 -50.06 43.94
N PHE A 182 -13.54 -49.89 45.26
CA PHE A 182 -12.39 -50.17 46.11
C PHE A 182 -12.67 -51.40 46.97
N GLU A 183 -11.75 -52.36 46.97
CA GLU A 183 -11.77 -53.50 47.87
C GLU A 183 -11.00 -53.14 49.15
N THR A 184 -11.67 -53.18 50.29
CA THR A 184 -11.09 -52.87 51.61
C THR A 184 -11.22 -54.07 52.54
N GLU A 185 -10.56 -54.02 53.70
CA GLU A 185 -10.71 -55.07 54.74
C GLU A 185 -12.16 -55.24 55.22
N ASN A 186 -13.01 -54.22 55.04
CA ASN A 186 -14.42 -54.23 55.43
C ASN A 186 -15.38 -54.52 54.26
N GLY A 187 -14.86 -54.97 53.11
CA GLY A 187 -15.63 -55.26 51.90
C GLY A 187 -15.47 -54.22 50.79
N GLU A 188 -16.29 -54.38 49.74
CA GLU A 188 -16.28 -53.52 48.55
C GLU A 188 -17.05 -52.22 48.78
N LEU A 189 -16.46 -51.10 48.39
CA LEU A 189 -17.06 -49.77 48.51
C LEU A 189 -17.09 -49.06 47.15
N ALA A 190 -18.18 -48.34 46.89
CA ALA A 190 -18.27 -47.40 45.78
C ALA A 190 -17.25 -46.25 45.97
N PRO A 191 -16.68 -45.68 44.89
CA PRO A 191 -15.63 -44.66 44.98
C PRO A 191 -16.00 -43.44 45.84
N GLU A 192 -17.22 -42.95 45.73
CA GLU A 192 -17.70 -41.77 46.44
C GLU A 192 -17.82 -42.04 47.94
N ILE A 193 -18.36 -43.21 48.29
CA ILE A 193 -18.53 -43.66 49.68
C ILE A 193 -17.15 -43.91 50.31
N TRP A 194 -16.25 -44.58 49.57
CA TRP A 194 -14.88 -44.80 50.02
C TRP A 194 -14.17 -43.47 50.27
N LEU A 195 -14.25 -42.51 49.34
CA LEU A 195 -13.58 -41.22 49.46
C LEU A 195 -14.11 -40.41 50.64
N GLN A 196 -15.43 -40.37 50.86
CA GLN A 196 -16.04 -39.70 52.01
C GLN A 196 -15.57 -40.32 53.33
N ASN A 197 -15.65 -41.65 53.45
CA ASN A 197 -15.21 -42.38 54.64
C ASN A 197 -13.70 -42.19 54.90
N PHE A 198 -12.91 -42.18 53.84
CA PHE A 198 -11.46 -41.99 53.90
C PHE A 198 -11.07 -40.59 54.40
N LEU A 199 -11.73 -39.55 53.88
CA LEU A 199 -11.46 -38.17 54.27
C LEU A 199 -11.98 -37.85 55.69
N GLN A 200 -13.12 -38.41 56.10
CA GLN A 200 -13.64 -38.26 57.48
C GLN A 200 -12.70 -38.84 58.55
N LYS A 201 -11.96 -39.91 58.22
CA LYS A 201 -10.99 -40.55 59.13
C LYS A 201 -9.67 -39.78 59.27
N ARG A 202 -9.45 -38.69 58.53
CA ARG A 202 -8.19 -37.94 58.52
C ARG A 202 -8.41 -36.49 58.94
N ASP A 203 -7.49 -35.95 59.73
CA ASP A 203 -7.47 -34.53 60.18
C ASP A 203 -7.20 -33.51 59.03
N LYS A 204 -7.37 -33.90 57.76
CA LYS A 204 -7.00 -33.08 56.60
C LYS A 204 -8.23 -32.45 55.94
N THR A 205 -8.12 -31.16 55.65
CA THR A 205 -9.18 -30.23 55.19
C THR A 205 -9.60 -30.37 53.72
N ALA A 206 -9.36 -31.51 53.05
CA ALA A 206 -9.77 -31.69 51.65
C ALA A 206 -11.27 -32.03 51.56
N LEU A 207 -12.02 -31.27 50.76
CA LEU A 207 -13.40 -31.59 50.43
C LEU A 207 -13.44 -32.70 49.36
N PRO A 208 -14.32 -33.72 49.47
CA PRO A 208 -14.45 -34.79 48.49
C PRO A 208 -14.62 -34.27 47.04
N GLU A 209 -15.39 -33.20 46.87
CA GLU A 209 -15.67 -32.54 45.57
C GLU A 209 -14.41 -31.99 44.87
N ARG A 210 -13.32 -31.77 45.61
CA ARG A 210 -12.03 -31.28 45.06
C ARG A 210 -11.11 -32.41 44.62
N VAL A 211 -11.52 -33.66 44.78
CA VAL A 211 -10.76 -34.85 44.39
C VAL A 211 -11.33 -35.35 43.08
N VAL A 212 -10.55 -35.24 42.01
CA VAL A 212 -10.97 -35.68 40.66
C VAL A 212 -10.34 -37.01 40.28
N GLY A 213 -9.29 -37.46 40.99
CA GLY A 213 -8.68 -38.75 40.74
C GLY A 213 -7.55 -39.13 41.68
N ILE A 214 -6.77 -40.11 41.24
CA ILE A 214 -5.60 -40.66 41.94
C ILE A 214 -4.37 -40.50 41.05
N LEU A 215 -3.25 -40.05 41.63
CA LEU A 215 -1.95 -39.97 40.98
C LEU A 215 -1.01 -41.03 41.56
N ARG A 216 -0.44 -41.86 40.68
CA ARG A 216 0.66 -42.75 41.02
C ARG A 216 2.00 -42.08 40.78
N GLU A 217 2.78 -41.98 41.85
CA GLU A 217 4.08 -41.33 41.92
C GLU A 217 5.12 -42.30 42.50
N ALA A 218 6.43 -42.08 42.35
CA ALA A 218 7.47 -42.99 42.85
C ALA A 218 7.25 -43.50 44.31
N LYS A 219 6.78 -42.63 45.20
CA LYS A 219 6.60 -42.93 46.63
C LYS A 219 5.25 -43.57 47.01
N GLY A 220 4.28 -43.63 46.09
CA GLY A 220 2.97 -44.24 46.34
C GLY A 220 1.84 -43.67 45.50
N CYS A 221 0.61 -44.05 45.84
CA CYS A 221 -0.62 -43.44 45.29
C CYS A 221 -1.10 -42.28 46.16
N TYR A 222 -1.55 -41.20 45.53
CA TYR A 222 -2.03 -39.99 46.20
C TYR A 222 -3.36 -39.52 45.64
N LEU A 223 -4.22 -38.94 46.49
CA LEU A 223 -5.37 -38.17 45.99
C LEU A 223 -4.89 -37.01 45.13
N PHE A 224 -5.58 -36.80 44.02
CA PHE A 224 -5.19 -35.82 43.02
C PHE A 224 -6.36 -34.87 42.71
N PRO A 225 -6.13 -33.54 42.78
CA PRO A 225 -7.17 -32.56 42.58
C PRO A 225 -7.37 -32.16 41.11
N GLY A 226 -6.50 -32.62 40.21
CA GLY A 226 -6.54 -32.29 38.79
C GLY A 226 -5.31 -31.51 38.33
N ILE A 227 -5.11 -31.45 37.02
CA ILE A 227 -4.04 -30.72 36.35
C ILE A 227 -4.54 -29.30 36.06
N PRO A 228 -3.92 -28.25 36.61
CA PRO A 228 -4.21 -26.89 36.17
C PRO A 228 -3.88 -26.72 34.68
N PHE A 229 -4.82 -26.19 33.90
CA PHE A 229 -4.60 -25.92 32.47
C PHE A 229 -3.33 -25.10 32.24
N ASN A 230 -3.07 -24.12 33.11
CA ASN A 230 -1.89 -23.25 33.04
C ASN A 230 -0.55 -23.99 33.22
N SER A 231 -0.58 -25.19 33.80
CA SER A 231 0.58 -26.05 34.00
C SER A 231 0.87 -26.96 32.79
N ILE A 232 -0.03 -27.02 31.80
CA ILE A 232 0.19 -27.78 30.58
C ILE A 232 1.17 -27.02 29.70
N GLN A 233 2.27 -27.67 29.34
CA GLN A 233 3.25 -27.13 28.41
C GLN A 233 2.90 -27.55 26.98
N ARG A 234 2.67 -28.86 26.75
CA ARG A 234 2.44 -29.43 25.42
C ARG A 234 1.44 -30.58 25.45
N LEU A 235 0.92 -30.91 24.27
CA LEU A 235 0.05 -32.06 24.05
C LEU A 235 0.62 -32.91 22.92
N ASN A 236 0.86 -34.20 23.19
CA ASN A 236 1.43 -35.12 22.22
C ASN A 236 0.42 -36.22 21.86
N PHE A 237 0.22 -36.43 20.55
CA PHE A 237 -0.57 -37.51 19.98
C PHE A 237 0.35 -38.34 19.08
N ASP A 238 0.81 -39.49 19.56
CA ASP A 238 1.77 -40.34 18.83
C ASP A 238 2.94 -39.53 18.22
N ASN A 239 2.91 -39.29 16.90
CA ASN A 239 3.94 -38.56 16.15
C ASN A 239 3.72 -37.05 16.06
N ILE A 240 2.56 -36.55 16.51
CA ILE A 240 2.15 -35.15 16.42
C ILE A 240 2.34 -34.47 17.77
N LYS A 241 3.01 -33.32 17.71
CA LYS A 241 3.36 -32.51 18.87
C LYS A 241 2.71 -31.15 18.75
N VAL A 242 1.76 -30.88 19.63
CA VAL A 242 1.14 -29.56 19.78
C VAL A 242 1.96 -28.78 20.79
N GLU A 243 2.67 -27.76 20.30
CA GLU A 243 3.66 -27.01 21.09
C GLU A 243 3.01 -26.11 22.13
N HIS A 244 1.82 -25.59 21.85
CA HIS A 244 1.09 -24.73 22.78
C HIS A 244 -0.42 -24.99 22.75
N LEU A 245 -1.02 -24.84 23.93
CA LEU A 245 -2.46 -24.77 24.13
C LEU A 245 -2.79 -23.38 24.67
N ILE A 246 -3.66 -22.65 23.98
CA ILE A 246 -4.11 -21.32 24.42
C ILE A 246 -5.63 -21.24 24.40
N ARG A 247 -6.19 -20.34 25.20
CA ARG A 247 -7.62 -20.03 25.19
C ARG A 247 -7.87 -18.70 24.50
N LEU A 248 -8.90 -18.66 23.66
CA LEU A 248 -9.24 -17.48 22.87
C LEU A 248 -9.62 -16.28 23.75
N ASP A 249 -10.34 -16.53 24.84
CA ASP A 249 -10.80 -15.52 25.81
C ASP A 249 -9.69 -14.99 26.75
N GLU A 250 -8.55 -15.70 26.85
CA GLU A 250 -7.47 -15.36 27.78
C GLU A 250 -6.13 -15.05 27.08
N CYS A 251 -6.19 -14.40 25.91
CA CYS A 251 -5.02 -13.97 25.12
C CYS A 251 -4.31 -12.73 25.71
N THR A 252 -3.74 -12.89 26.91
CA THR A 252 -3.00 -11.83 27.63
C THR A 252 -1.69 -12.34 28.22
N LEU A 253 -0.68 -11.47 28.37
CA LEU A 253 0.61 -11.85 28.98
C LEU A 253 0.50 -12.22 30.48
N LYS A 254 -0.64 -11.95 31.12
CA LYS A 254 -0.92 -12.41 32.48
C LYS A 254 -1.25 -13.90 32.50
N ASN A 255 -1.69 -14.46 31.38
CA ASN A 255 -2.00 -15.88 31.26
C ASN A 255 -0.73 -16.69 30.91
N PRO A 256 -0.28 -17.64 31.78
CA PRO A 256 0.98 -18.34 31.57
C PRO A 256 1.11 -19.10 30.23
N PRO A 257 0.11 -19.86 29.73
CA PRO A 257 0.20 -20.53 28.43
C PRO A 257 0.37 -19.54 27.27
N PHE A 258 -0.40 -18.46 27.25
CA PHE A 258 -0.28 -17.42 26.23
C PHE A 258 1.08 -16.70 26.30
N LYS A 259 1.56 -16.38 27.51
CA LYS A 259 2.89 -15.80 27.71
C LYS A 259 4.00 -16.70 27.14
N ARG A 260 3.96 -18.01 27.45
CA ARG A 260 4.92 -18.98 26.90
C ARG A 260 4.88 -19.03 25.37
N PHE A 261 3.68 -19.05 24.79
CA PHE A 261 3.52 -19.01 23.34
C PHE A 261 4.16 -17.76 22.72
N ILE A 262 3.91 -16.57 23.27
CA ILE A 262 4.53 -15.31 22.80
C ILE A 262 6.06 -15.33 22.97
N GLU A 263 6.56 -15.88 24.08
CA GLU A 263 8.00 -16.04 24.33
C GLU A 263 8.64 -16.96 23.29
N ASP A 264 7.98 -18.06 22.91
CA ASP A 264 8.47 -18.99 21.90
C ASP A 264 8.37 -18.41 20.49
N MET A 265 7.30 -17.72 20.11
CA MET A 265 7.24 -16.98 18.84
C MET A 265 8.37 -15.95 18.71
N ASN A 266 8.60 -15.17 19.78
CA ASN A 266 9.70 -14.19 19.80
C ASN A 266 11.06 -14.88 19.84
N GLY A 267 11.17 -16.00 20.53
CA GLY A 267 12.37 -16.83 20.63
C GLY A 267 12.74 -17.45 19.30
N GLU A 268 11.77 -17.99 18.58
CA GLU A 268 11.92 -18.53 17.24
C GLU A 268 12.23 -17.42 16.24
N HIS A 269 11.57 -16.26 16.31
CA HIS A 269 11.95 -15.12 15.50
C HIS A 269 13.39 -14.67 15.78
N LYS A 270 13.83 -14.63 17.05
CA LYS A 270 15.22 -14.35 17.43
C LYS A 270 16.17 -15.45 16.97
N ARG A 271 15.80 -16.73 17.02
CA ARG A 271 16.58 -17.86 16.50
C ARG A 271 16.66 -17.80 14.98
N TRP A 272 15.60 -17.42 14.28
CA TRP A 272 15.59 -17.16 12.85
C TRP A 272 16.47 -15.97 12.51
N GLN A 273 16.40 -14.87 13.28
CA GLN A 273 17.33 -13.75 13.16
C GLN A 273 18.78 -14.17 13.44
N LYS A 274 19.03 -15.02 14.45
CA LYS A 274 20.35 -15.52 14.85
C LYS A 274 20.92 -16.56 13.89
N ALA A 275 20.10 -17.46 13.36
CA ALA A 275 20.44 -18.38 12.28
C ALA A 275 20.69 -17.60 10.98
N ASN A 276 19.93 -16.52 10.74
CA ASN A 276 20.24 -15.53 9.71
C ASN A 276 21.46 -14.64 10.06
N GLN A 277 21.94 -14.64 11.31
CA GLN A 277 23.18 -13.99 11.74
C GLN A 277 24.37 -14.98 11.81
N GLN A 278 24.16 -16.29 11.90
CA GLN A 278 25.19 -17.35 11.73
C GLN A 278 25.34 -17.72 10.25
N ASN A 279 24.27 -17.59 9.46
CA ASN A 279 24.29 -17.38 8.01
C ASN A 279 24.76 -15.94 7.65
N LYS A 280 25.62 -15.32 8.48
CA LYS A 280 26.46 -14.16 8.10
C LYS A 280 27.70 -14.54 7.28
N LYS A 281 27.76 -15.77 6.75
CA LYS A 281 28.47 -16.00 5.48
C LYS A 281 27.59 -15.73 4.25
N THR A 282 26.26 -15.61 4.42
CA THR A 282 25.28 -15.32 3.35
C THR A 282 24.76 -13.88 3.39
N LYS A 283 24.82 -13.19 4.55
CA LYS A 283 24.51 -11.74 4.69
C LYS A 283 25.66 -10.78 4.35
N SER A 284 26.87 -11.29 4.09
CA SER A 284 28.00 -10.48 3.61
C SER A 284 28.14 -10.47 2.09
N VAL A 285 27.37 -11.30 1.37
CA VAL A 285 27.36 -11.33 -0.09
C VAL A 285 26.83 -9.99 -0.57
N ALA A 286 27.72 -9.17 -1.13
CA ALA A 286 27.34 -7.87 -1.66
C ALA A 286 26.38 -8.08 -2.83
N ILE A 287 25.31 -7.29 -2.88
CA ILE A 287 24.46 -7.19 -4.07
C ILE A 287 24.96 -5.98 -4.83
N HIS A 288 25.49 -6.24 -6.02
CA HIS A 288 25.91 -5.20 -6.94
C HIS A 288 25.01 -5.24 -8.17
N GLY A 289 24.75 -4.07 -8.74
CA GLY A 289 23.97 -3.98 -9.96
C GLY A 289 24.22 -2.63 -10.60
N SER A 290 24.03 -2.59 -11.91
CA SER A 290 24.08 -1.35 -12.67
C SER A 290 22.73 -1.17 -13.35
N GLY A 291 22.03 -0.11 -12.96
CA GLY A 291 20.74 0.27 -13.53
C GLY A 291 20.84 1.57 -14.29
N LYS A 292 20.04 1.70 -15.35
CA LYS A 292 19.99 2.90 -16.19
C LYS A 292 19.51 4.14 -15.44
N TYR A 293 18.54 3.97 -14.52
CA TYR A 293 17.83 5.07 -13.86
C TYR A 293 18.13 5.15 -12.36
N LEU A 294 18.54 6.34 -11.87
CA LEU A 294 18.87 6.59 -10.46
C LEU A 294 17.72 6.25 -9.51
N ILE A 295 16.49 6.59 -9.89
CA ILE A 295 15.31 6.36 -9.04
C ILE A 295 15.03 4.87 -8.82
N VAL A 296 15.24 4.04 -9.84
CA VAL A 296 15.06 2.57 -9.75
C VAL A 296 16.09 2.00 -8.78
N ASN A 297 17.35 2.44 -8.89
CA ASN A 297 18.42 2.05 -7.97
C ASN A 297 18.09 2.45 -6.53
N ALA A 298 17.69 3.69 -6.29
CA ALA A 298 17.34 4.18 -4.96
C ALA A 298 16.14 3.44 -4.34
N LEU A 299 15.10 3.16 -5.14
CA LEU A 299 13.94 2.38 -4.69
C LEU A 299 14.31 0.93 -4.37
N LEU A 300 15.11 0.28 -5.21
CA LEU A 300 15.60 -1.07 -4.95
C LEU A 300 16.45 -1.12 -3.69
N GLU A 301 17.40 -0.21 -3.50
CA GLU A 301 18.20 -0.13 -2.27
C GLU A 301 17.32 0.01 -1.02
N LYS A 302 16.27 0.86 -1.08
CA LYS A 302 15.29 1.00 0.00
C LYS A 302 14.53 -0.31 0.25
N LEU A 303 14.02 -0.95 -0.80
CA LEU A 303 13.27 -2.21 -0.71
C LEU A 303 14.14 -3.37 -0.21
N PHE A 304 15.40 -3.45 -0.62
CA PHE A 304 16.36 -4.42 -0.09
C PHE A 304 16.63 -4.21 1.40
N ARG A 305 16.73 -2.95 1.86
CA ARG A 305 16.84 -2.64 3.30
C ARG A 305 15.60 -3.09 4.08
N GLU A 306 14.39 -2.94 3.53
CA GLU A 306 13.14 -3.42 4.14
C GLU A 306 13.16 -4.93 4.40
N ILE A 307 13.78 -5.73 3.52
CA ILE A 307 13.95 -7.17 3.69
C ILE A 307 15.24 -7.56 4.44
N GLY A 308 15.92 -6.60 5.07
CA GLY A 308 17.08 -6.82 5.92
C GLY A 308 18.43 -7.01 5.18
N ARG A 309 18.52 -6.60 3.91
CA ARG A 309 19.76 -6.57 3.12
C ARG A 309 20.37 -5.17 3.16
N THR A 310 21.50 -5.03 3.83
CA THR A 310 22.16 -3.72 4.03
C THR A 310 23.39 -3.51 3.15
N ASN A 311 23.97 -4.56 2.57
CA ASN A 311 25.13 -4.49 1.67
C ASN A 311 24.69 -4.54 0.19
N VAL A 312 23.90 -3.55 -0.23
CA VAL A 312 23.46 -3.35 -1.62
C VAL A 312 24.11 -2.07 -2.13
N LYS A 313 24.81 -2.14 -3.26
CA LYS A 313 25.32 -0.96 -3.97
C LYS A 313 24.88 -1.04 -5.42
N LEU A 314 23.95 -0.17 -5.81
CA LEU A 314 23.52 -0.02 -7.19
C LEU A 314 24.13 1.25 -7.77
N GLN A 315 24.77 1.13 -8.93
CA GLN A 315 25.38 2.27 -9.63
C GLN A 315 24.63 2.57 -10.92
N THR A 316 24.77 3.79 -11.43
CA THR A 316 24.36 4.12 -12.79
C THR A 316 25.49 3.81 -13.76
N ASN A 317 25.16 3.44 -15.00
CA ASN A 317 26.10 3.12 -16.08
C ASN A 317 27.11 4.25 -16.43
N THR A 318 27.07 5.40 -15.75
CA THR A 318 27.87 6.59 -16.04
C THR A 318 29.19 6.70 -15.28
N ASP A 319 29.50 5.83 -14.30
CA ASP A 319 30.77 5.88 -13.57
C ASP A 319 31.60 4.59 -13.76
N PRO A 320 32.77 4.65 -14.44
CA PRO A 320 33.66 3.51 -14.59
C PRO A 320 34.54 3.34 -13.34
N VAL A 321 33.96 3.36 -12.14
CA VAL A 321 34.72 3.07 -10.92
C VAL A 321 34.77 1.56 -10.74
N GLN A 322 35.96 1.00 -10.87
CA GLN A 322 36.23 -0.43 -10.68
C GLN A 322 35.72 -0.90 -9.31
N LEU A 323 34.65 -1.72 -9.30
CA LEU A 323 34.18 -2.39 -8.09
C LEU A 323 35.21 -3.45 -7.63
N PRO A 324 35.55 -3.51 -6.33
CA PRO A 324 36.53 -4.45 -5.80
C PRO A 324 36.05 -5.90 -5.98
N ARG A 325 36.85 -6.70 -6.69
CA ARG A 325 36.58 -8.08 -7.15
C ARG A 325 36.78 -9.17 -6.09
N LYS A 326 36.39 -8.98 -4.82
CA LYS A 326 36.54 -10.05 -3.82
C LYS A 326 35.28 -10.26 -3.00
N ASP A 327 34.99 -11.55 -2.81
CA ASP A 327 33.86 -12.21 -2.15
C ASP A 327 32.65 -12.51 -3.06
N ALA A 328 31.97 -13.64 -2.80
CA ALA A 328 30.78 -14.04 -3.54
C ALA A 328 29.78 -12.87 -3.53
N VAL A 329 29.31 -12.47 -4.71
CA VAL A 329 28.48 -11.28 -4.96
C VAL A 329 27.31 -11.72 -5.84
N TYR A 330 26.09 -11.29 -5.54
CA TYR A 330 24.98 -11.37 -6.49
C TYR A 330 25.06 -10.18 -7.42
N TRP A 331 25.04 -10.42 -8.73
CA TRP A 331 24.99 -9.35 -9.71
C TRP A 331 23.57 -9.21 -10.26
N LEU A 332 22.95 -8.06 -10.04
CA LEU A 332 21.67 -7.69 -10.62
C LEU A 332 21.90 -7.04 -11.99
N LYS A 333 21.47 -7.72 -13.04
CA LYS A 333 21.40 -7.15 -14.38
C LYS A 333 20.09 -6.38 -14.48
N LEU A 334 20.20 -5.04 -14.55
CA LEU A 334 19.05 -4.15 -14.61
C LEU A 334 18.91 -3.46 -15.99
N ASP A 335 19.91 -3.60 -16.86
CA ASP A 335 19.98 -3.03 -18.21
C ASP A 335 20.88 -3.91 -19.12
N GLU A 336 20.76 -3.76 -20.45
CA GLU A 336 21.45 -4.57 -21.47
C GLU A 336 22.96 -4.26 -21.62
N SER A 337 23.58 -3.61 -20.63
CA SER A 337 25.00 -3.27 -20.62
C SER A 337 25.90 -4.49 -20.92
N PRO A 338 27.01 -4.33 -21.67
CA PRO A 338 27.81 -5.44 -22.13
C PRO A 338 28.34 -6.27 -20.96
N GLU A 339 28.08 -7.57 -21.00
CA GLU A 339 28.49 -8.55 -20.00
C GLU A 339 30.02 -8.55 -19.90
N LYS A 340 30.55 -7.93 -18.85
CA LYS A 340 31.90 -8.27 -18.41
C LYS A 340 31.81 -9.71 -17.89
N SER A 341 32.60 -10.61 -18.48
CA SER A 341 32.70 -12.01 -18.07
C SER A 341 33.06 -12.09 -16.58
N ILE A 342 32.04 -12.18 -15.73
CA ILE A 342 32.20 -12.12 -14.29
C ILE A 342 31.67 -13.45 -13.74
N LYS A 343 32.55 -14.21 -13.08
CA LYS A 343 32.22 -15.47 -12.38
C LYS A 343 31.38 -15.18 -11.13
N LEU A 344 30.10 -14.80 -11.29
CA LEU A 344 29.17 -14.48 -10.19
C LEU A 344 27.76 -15.03 -10.47
N CYS A 345 26.93 -15.13 -9.43
CA CYS A 345 25.52 -15.48 -9.54
C CYS A 345 24.75 -14.30 -10.14
N LEU A 346 24.43 -14.41 -11.43
CA LEU A 346 23.69 -13.39 -12.19
C LEU A 346 22.19 -13.57 -11.94
N ILE A 347 21.53 -12.49 -11.52
CA ILE A 347 20.08 -12.38 -11.47
C ILE A 347 19.69 -11.37 -12.55
N ASP A 348 19.03 -11.86 -13.59
CA ASP A 348 18.61 -11.04 -14.72
C ASP A 348 17.19 -10.53 -14.50
N TRP A 349 17.07 -9.21 -14.30
CA TRP A 349 15.80 -8.50 -14.20
C TRP A 349 15.58 -7.56 -15.39
N CYS A 350 16.37 -7.65 -16.46
CA CYS A 350 16.25 -6.75 -17.62
C CYS A 350 14.86 -6.82 -18.24
N ALA A 351 14.34 -8.03 -18.49
CA ALA A 351 13.01 -8.21 -19.08
C ALA A 351 11.92 -7.71 -18.13
N ASP A 352 11.97 -8.09 -16.85
CA ASP A 352 10.99 -7.63 -15.85
C ASP A 352 10.98 -6.11 -15.70
N LEU A 353 12.16 -5.48 -15.66
CA LEU A 353 12.28 -4.04 -15.59
C LEU A 353 11.77 -3.36 -16.84
N HIS A 354 12.04 -3.89 -18.04
CA HIS A 354 11.43 -3.37 -19.26
C HIS A 354 9.89 -3.41 -19.17
N HIS A 355 9.31 -4.48 -18.64
CA HIS A 355 7.85 -4.57 -18.45
C HIS A 355 7.32 -3.60 -17.38
N ILE A 356 8.08 -3.35 -16.30
CA ILE A 356 7.71 -2.39 -15.26
C ILE A 356 7.83 -0.95 -15.75
N LEU A 357 8.81 -0.66 -16.61
CA LEU A 357 9.10 0.68 -17.11
C LEU A 357 8.28 1.04 -18.35
N ALA A 358 7.88 0.08 -19.18
CA ALA A 358 7.10 0.34 -20.39
C ALA A 358 5.82 1.18 -20.18
N PRO A 359 5.04 1.03 -19.08
CA PRO A 359 3.90 1.89 -18.80
C PRO A 359 4.28 3.34 -18.44
N LEU A 360 5.54 3.60 -18.08
CA LEU A 360 6.06 4.92 -17.77
C LEU A 360 6.67 5.62 -18.98
N ASP A 361 6.89 4.88 -20.08
CA ASP A 361 7.34 5.45 -21.33
C ASP A 361 6.33 6.50 -21.82
N ASN A 362 6.85 7.65 -22.24
CA ASN A 362 6.09 8.83 -22.63
C ASN A 362 5.14 9.36 -21.54
N PHE A 363 5.27 8.90 -20.29
CA PHE A 363 4.50 9.40 -19.16
C PHE A 363 5.34 10.34 -18.30
N VAL A 364 6.51 9.91 -17.84
CA VAL A 364 7.43 10.77 -17.07
C VAL A 364 8.87 10.53 -17.48
N GLU A 365 9.70 11.57 -17.39
CA GLU A 365 11.14 11.41 -17.47
C GLU A 365 11.65 10.76 -16.16
N LEU A 366 12.15 9.53 -16.26
CA LEU A 366 12.57 8.75 -15.10
C LEU A 366 13.79 9.34 -14.38
N ASN A 367 14.64 10.09 -15.08
CA ASN A 367 15.78 10.81 -14.50
C ASN A 367 15.35 11.98 -13.61
N ASP A 368 14.11 12.41 -13.79
CA ASP A 368 13.51 13.60 -13.22
C ASP A 368 12.70 13.30 -11.94
N LEU A 369 12.65 12.02 -11.57
CA LEU A 369 11.99 11.51 -10.37
C LEU A 369 12.95 11.56 -9.17
N GLN A 370 12.46 12.13 -8.07
CA GLN A 370 13.18 12.19 -6.79
C GLN A 370 12.36 11.57 -5.67
N MET A 371 13.03 10.93 -4.72
CA MET A 371 12.42 10.44 -3.50
C MET A 371 12.20 11.61 -2.53
N THR A 372 10.96 12.01 -2.29
CA THR A 372 10.65 12.93 -1.18
C THR A 372 10.63 12.15 0.13
N ASN A 373 11.37 12.63 1.13
CA ASN A 373 11.68 11.87 2.35
C ASN A 373 10.48 11.59 3.29
N ASN A 374 9.29 12.15 3.02
CA ASN A 374 8.24 12.30 4.05
C ASN A 374 6.95 11.51 3.82
N SER A 375 6.81 10.74 2.73
CA SER A 375 5.66 9.84 2.57
C SER A 375 6.06 8.54 1.88
N ALA A 376 5.67 7.41 2.47
CA ALA A 376 5.76 6.14 1.79
C ALA A 376 4.78 6.18 0.59
N PRO A 377 5.21 5.79 -0.63
CA PRO A 377 4.32 5.75 -1.78
C PRO A 377 3.12 4.86 -1.48
N LEU A 378 1.91 5.38 -1.72
CA LEU A 378 0.69 4.60 -1.52
C LEU A 378 0.67 3.42 -2.49
N PRO A 379 0.33 2.20 -2.04
CA PRO A 379 0.24 1.04 -2.90
C PRO A 379 -0.89 1.21 -3.91
N ILE A 380 -0.61 0.91 -5.18
CA ILE A 380 -1.56 1.00 -6.30
C ILE A 380 -1.57 -0.32 -7.09
N GLN A 381 -2.75 -0.77 -7.49
CA GLN A 381 -2.90 -1.93 -8.38
C GLN A 381 -2.71 -1.52 -9.85
N LYS A 382 -2.29 -2.45 -10.72
CA LYS A 382 -2.02 -2.17 -12.16
C LYS A 382 -3.21 -1.54 -12.88
N ALA A 383 -4.41 -2.09 -12.74
CA ALA A 383 -5.62 -1.56 -13.37
C ALA A 383 -5.95 -0.13 -12.90
N GLU A 384 -5.72 0.16 -11.61
CA GLU A 384 -5.93 1.49 -11.05
C GLU A 384 -4.88 2.49 -11.55
N PHE A 385 -3.62 2.05 -11.67
CA PHE A 385 -2.53 2.85 -12.25
C PHE A 385 -2.82 3.23 -13.70
N GLU A 386 -3.19 2.24 -14.54
CA GLU A 386 -3.48 2.48 -15.96
C GLU A 386 -4.66 3.45 -16.14
N LYS A 387 -5.72 3.31 -15.34
CA LYS A 387 -6.85 4.24 -15.33
C LYS A 387 -6.41 5.67 -14.98
N LYS A 388 -5.64 5.84 -13.90
CA LYS A 388 -5.15 7.16 -13.48
C LYS A 388 -4.17 7.76 -14.48
N ARG A 389 -3.28 6.96 -15.07
CA ARG A 389 -2.34 7.37 -16.12
C ARG A 389 -3.10 7.93 -17.33
N ASN A 390 -4.09 7.19 -17.84
CA ASN A 390 -4.85 7.60 -19.01
C ASN A 390 -5.64 8.89 -18.76
N ASN A 391 -6.20 9.06 -17.56
CA ASN A 391 -6.88 10.30 -17.17
C ASN A 391 -5.91 11.49 -17.18
N LEU A 392 -4.73 11.34 -16.57
CA LEU A 392 -3.72 12.42 -16.54
C LEU A 392 -3.18 12.77 -17.93
N LEU A 393 -3.02 11.78 -18.81
CA LEU A 393 -2.61 12.03 -20.21
C LEU A 393 -3.71 12.75 -21.02
N ALA A 394 -4.98 12.41 -20.78
CA ALA A 394 -6.10 13.10 -21.40
C ALA A 394 -6.20 14.56 -20.91
N GLU A 395 -6.00 14.77 -19.62
CA GLU A 395 -5.96 16.09 -18.99
C GLU A 395 -4.80 16.93 -19.54
N GLU A 396 -3.58 16.38 -19.63
CA GLU A 396 -2.41 17.03 -20.23
C GLU A 396 -2.65 17.45 -21.68
N LYS A 397 -3.22 16.55 -22.49
CA LYS A 397 -3.55 16.86 -23.89
C LYS A 397 -4.58 17.98 -23.98
N SER A 398 -5.62 17.95 -23.16
CA SER A 398 -6.66 18.99 -23.14
C SER A 398 -6.09 20.35 -22.72
N LEU A 399 -5.23 20.36 -21.71
CA LEU A 399 -4.57 21.56 -21.23
C LEU A 399 -3.62 22.14 -22.28
N GLY A 400 -2.81 21.29 -22.92
CA GLY A 400 -1.93 21.68 -24.02
C GLY A 400 -2.68 22.29 -25.20
N THR A 401 -3.84 21.72 -25.58
CA THR A 401 -4.68 22.32 -26.62
C THR A 401 -5.23 23.69 -26.23
N THR A 402 -5.64 23.86 -24.98
CA THR A 402 -6.16 25.15 -24.47
C THR A 402 -5.06 26.21 -24.44
N ILE A 403 -3.87 25.88 -23.94
CA ILE A 403 -2.72 26.80 -23.91
C ILE A 403 -2.32 27.19 -25.34
N HIS A 404 -2.20 26.22 -26.24
CA HIS A 404 -1.79 26.51 -27.62
C HIS A 404 -2.80 27.39 -28.37
N GLN A 405 -4.11 27.15 -28.16
CA GLN A 405 -5.16 28.01 -28.69
C GLN A 405 -5.09 29.44 -28.12
N ALA A 406 -4.79 29.57 -26.82
CA ALA A 406 -4.63 30.85 -26.16
C ALA A 406 -3.39 31.61 -26.65
N GLU A 407 -2.25 30.93 -26.80
CA GLU A 407 -1.01 31.50 -27.36
C GLU A 407 -1.20 31.96 -28.81
N SER A 408 -1.85 31.14 -29.64
CA SER A 408 -2.16 31.51 -31.03
C SER A 408 -3.08 32.73 -31.09
N SER A 409 -4.13 32.77 -30.27
CA SER A 409 -5.06 33.90 -30.19
C SER A 409 -4.34 35.15 -29.72
N GLN A 410 -3.53 35.03 -28.66
CA GLN A 410 -2.72 36.14 -28.15
C GLN A 410 -1.79 36.70 -29.22
N MET A 411 -1.10 35.85 -29.99
CA MET A 411 -0.18 36.30 -31.03
C MET A 411 -0.91 37.10 -32.12
N LEU A 412 -2.09 36.65 -32.54
CA LEU A 412 -2.93 37.36 -33.51
C LEU A 412 -3.36 38.74 -32.97
N TYR A 413 -3.95 38.78 -31.77
CA TYR A 413 -4.41 40.03 -31.18
C TYR A 413 -3.27 40.97 -30.81
N LYS A 414 -2.08 40.46 -30.50
CA LYS A 414 -0.89 41.28 -30.27
C LYS A 414 -0.45 42.00 -31.54
N GLN A 415 -0.47 41.32 -32.69
CA GLN A 415 -0.18 41.96 -33.97
C GLN A 415 -1.21 43.05 -34.30
N GLU A 416 -2.50 42.76 -34.09
CA GLU A 416 -3.58 43.72 -34.27
C GLU A 416 -3.41 44.95 -33.35
N ARG A 417 -3.15 44.73 -32.06
CA ARG A 417 -2.87 45.78 -31.08
C ARG A 417 -1.66 46.63 -31.47
N ASP A 418 -0.56 46.03 -31.92
CA ASP A 418 0.66 46.77 -32.29
C ASP A 418 0.43 47.70 -33.50
N VAL A 419 -0.43 47.28 -34.44
CA VAL A 419 -0.84 48.12 -35.57
C VAL A 419 -1.80 49.21 -35.09
N LEU A 420 -2.85 48.84 -34.38
CA LEU A 420 -3.89 49.78 -33.91
C LEU A 420 -3.37 50.79 -32.90
N GLN A 421 -2.41 50.43 -32.04
CA GLN A 421 -1.81 51.34 -31.05
C GLN A 421 -1.03 52.48 -31.73
N LYS A 422 -0.36 52.20 -32.85
CA LYS A 422 0.31 53.23 -33.67
C LYS A 422 -0.69 54.19 -34.32
N ILE A 423 -1.91 53.71 -34.58
CA ILE A 423 -2.99 54.47 -35.21
C ILE A 423 -3.81 55.20 -34.14
N ASN A 424 -3.99 54.67 -32.94
CA ASN A 424 -4.89 55.18 -31.91
C ASN A 424 -4.61 56.66 -31.56
N THR A 425 -3.35 57.02 -31.33
CA THR A 425 -2.96 58.42 -31.10
C THR A 425 -3.32 59.30 -32.30
N PHE A 426 -3.09 58.80 -33.51
CA PHE A 426 -3.43 59.49 -34.74
C PHE A 426 -4.94 59.62 -34.95
N SER A 427 -5.73 58.58 -34.71
CA SER A 427 -7.19 58.60 -34.76
C SER A 427 -7.79 59.64 -33.83
N LYS A 428 -7.27 59.73 -32.60
CA LYS A 428 -7.69 60.77 -31.63
C LYS A 428 -7.38 62.18 -32.14
N MET A 429 -6.17 62.40 -32.67
CA MET A 429 -5.80 63.69 -33.27
C MET A 429 -6.64 64.02 -34.51
N LEU A 430 -6.92 63.03 -35.36
CA LEU A 430 -7.69 63.21 -36.59
C LEU A 430 -9.16 63.50 -36.29
N ILE A 431 -9.78 62.79 -35.34
CA ILE A 431 -11.14 63.10 -34.87
C ILE A 431 -11.21 64.54 -34.34
N GLU A 432 -10.23 64.97 -33.54
CA GLU A 432 -10.20 66.34 -33.04
C GLU A 432 -10.07 67.36 -34.19
N ALA A 433 -9.19 67.10 -35.16
CA ALA A 433 -9.00 67.95 -36.33
C ALA A 433 -10.25 68.02 -37.23
N LEU A 434 -10.93 66.89 -37.44
CA LEU A 434 -12.20 66.80 -38.18
C LEU A 434 -13.34 67.51 -37.44
N SER A 435 -13.34 67.51 -36.10
CA SER A 435 -14.36 68.25 -35.32
C SER A 435 -14.25 69.77 -35.52
N LYS A 436 -13.05 70.26 -35.84
CA LYS A 436 -12.70 71.68 -36.05
C LYS A 436 -12.46 72.00 -37.54
N SER A 437 -12.91 71.14 -38.45
CA SER A 437 -12.75 71.33 -39.90
C SER A 437 -13.75 72.33 -40.46
N ILE A 438 -13.40 73.00 -41.55
CA ILE A 438 -14.30 73.83 -42.33
C ILE A 438 -15.09 72.90 -43.28
N THR A 439 -16.41 73.11 -43.42
CA THR A 439 -17.20 72.35 -44.38
C THR A 439 -16.87 72.76 -45.81
N TRP A 440 -17.02 71.83 -46.75
CA TRP A 440 -16.70 72.08 -48.15
C TRP A 440 -17.47 73.27 -48.73
N GLU A 441 -18.75 73.38 -48.38
CA GLU A 441 -19.66 74.44 -48.82
C GLU A 441 -19.21 75.80 -48.29
N ALA A 442 -18.90 75.90 -46.99
CA ALA A 442 -18.44 77.15 -46.38
C ALA A 442 -17.10 77.62 -46.95
N ALA A 443 -16.19 76.69 -47.25
CA ALA A 443 -14.92 77.00 -47.88
C ALA A 443 -15.08 77.41 -49.35
N ALA A 444 -16.04 76.84 -50.07
CA ALA A 444 -16.32 77.19 -51.46
C ALA A 444 -16.97 78.57 -51.59
N GLU A 445 -17.89 78.92 -50.69
CA GLU A 445 -18.56 80.23 -50.65
C GLU A 445 -17.60 81.35 -50.20
N ASN A 446 -16.80 81.11 -49.16
CA ASN A 446 -15.94 82.12 -48.54
C ASN A 446 -14.44 81.88 -48.79
N ALA A 447 -14.08 81.35 -49.96
CA ALA A 447 -12.71 80.94 -50.28
C ALA A 447 -11.65 82.05 -50.11
N ALA A 448 -12.05 83.31 -50.33
CA ALA A 448 -11.17 84.48 -50.16
C ALA A 448 -10.88 84.85 -48.70
N GLU A 449 -11.63 84.30 -47.74
CA GLU A 449 -11.52 84.56 -46.31
C GLU A 449 -10.68 83.49 -45.58
N VAL A 450 -10.45 82.33 -46.22
CA VAL A 450 -9.58 81.28 -45.71
C VAL A 450 -8.11 81.73 -45.77
N LYS A 451 -7.54 82.13 -44.61
CA LYS A 451 -6.18 82.67 -44.47
C LYS A 451 -5.15 81.67 -43.92
N THR A 452 -5.47 80.38 -43.93
CA THR A 452 -4.57 79.36 -43.41
C THR A 452 -3.32 79.21 -44.30
N SER A 453 -2.16 78.99 -43.68
CA SER A 453 -0.90 78.78 -44.43
C SER A 453 -0.88 77.44 -45.16
N ARG A 454 -1.66 76.46 -44.68
CA ARG A 454 -1.77 75.11 -45.22
C ARG A 454 -3.23 74.65 -45.16
N ALA A 455 -3.70 74.00 -46.22
CA ALA A 455 -5.01 73.35 -46.23
C ALA A 455 -4.90 71.90 -46.71
N LEU A 456 -5.60 71.00 -46.01
CA LEU A 456 -5.81 69.62 -46.41
C LEU A 456 -7.25 69.48 -46.89
N LEU A 457 -7.41 69.19 -48.18
CA LEU A 457 -8.69 68.99 -48.86
C LEU A 457 -9.03 67.49 -48.83
N LEU A 458 -10.09 67.14 -48.13
CA LEU A 458 -10.59 65.77 -47.98
C LEU A 458 -11.91 65.63 -48.74
N CYS A 459 -11.84 65.12 -49.97
CA CYS A 459 -12.99 64.97 -50.87
C CYS A 459 -12.83 63.75 -51.76
N GLU A 460 -13.95 63.08 -52.03
CA GLU A 460 -14.11 61.91 -52.89
C GLU A 460 -13.73 62.16 -54.36
N GLU A 461 -14.04 63.34 -54.90
CA GLU A 461 -13.96 63.65 -56.33
C GLU A 461 -12.77 64.59 -56.62
N GLU A 462 -11.93 64.18 -57.57
CA GLU A 462 -10.74 64.96 -57.97
C GLU A 462 -11.13 66.31 -58.61
N THR A 463 -12.22 66.33 -59.38
CA THR A 463 -12.71 67.53 -60.07
C THR A 463 -13.18 68.61 -59.09
N LEU A 464 -13.95 68.23 -58.05
CA LEU A 464 -14.38 69.12 -56.99
C LEU A 464 -13.19 69.68 -56.21
N ALA A 465 -12.21 68.82 -55.91
CA ALA A 465 -10.99 69.23 -55.23
C ALA A 465 -10.17 70.22 -56.07
N ALA A 466 -10.04 69.99 -57.38
CA ALA A 466 -9.33 70.89 -58.28
C ALA A 466 -10.01 72.28 -58.37
N GLU A 467 -11.34 72.32 -58.41
CA GLU A 467 -12.09 73.58 -58.44
C GLU A 467 -11.88 74.39 -57.15
N LEU A 468 -12.03 73.76 -55.98
CA LEU A 468 -11.81 74.44 -54.71
C LEU A 468 -10.35 74.86 -54.52
N ASN A 469 -9.42 74.05 -54.99
CA ASN A 469 -7.99 74.34 -54.97
C ASN A 469 -7.65 75.64 -55.73
N LEU A 470 -8.34 75.93 -56.85
CA LEU A 470 -8.21 77.19 -57.59
C LEU A 470 -8.82 78.37 -56.83
N LYS A 471 -9.99 78.18 -56.20
CA LYS A 471 -10.69 79.24 -55.45
C LYS A 471 -9.92 79.70 -54.20
N LEU A 472 -9.20 78.80 -53.54
CA LEU A 472 -8.41 79.07 -52.33
C LEU A 472 -7.10 79.86 -52.61
N SER A 473 -7.15 80.98 -53.31
CA SER A 473 -5.98 81.71 -53.81
C SER A 473 -4.99 82.20 -52.72
N LYS A 474 -5.46 82.37 -51.47
CA LYS A 474 -4.65 82.88 -50.35
C LYS A 474 -3.94 81.79 -49.53
N VAL A 475 -4.22 80.51 -49.78
CA VAL A 475 -3.59 79.38 -49.07
C VAL A 475 -2.30 78.98 -49.80
N GLN A 476 -1.17 78.97 -49.09
CA GLN A 476 0.15 78.77 -49.71
C GLN A 476 0.44 77.30 -50.09
N ARG A 477 0.04 76.34 -49.27
CA ARG A 477 0.26 74.91 -49.53
C ARG A 477 -1.03 74.14 -49.38
N LYS A 478 -1.43 73.43 -50.44
CA LYS A 478 -2.68 72.66 -50.48
C LYS A 478 -2.34 71.22 -50.79
N LEU A 479 -3.05 70.30 -50.15
CA LEU A 479 -2.93 68.87 -50.42
C LEU A 479 -4.32 68.30 -50.54
N TRP A 480 -4.60 67.54 -51.61
CA TRP A 480 -5.85 66.80 -51.74
C TRP A 480 -5.61 65.31 -51.48
N ILE A 481 -6.52 64.71 -50.72
CA ILE A 481 -6.55 63.28 -50.46
C ILE A 481 -8.00 62.80 -50.60
N ASN A 482 -8.19 61.74 -51.37
CA ASN A 482 -9.46 61.01 -51.40
C ASN A 482 -9.56 60.11 -50.14
N PRO A 483 -10.49 60.38 -49.22
CA PRO A 483 -10.63 59.64 -47.97
C PRO A 483 -11.09 58.19 -48.16
N PHE A 484 -11.80 57.89 -49.26
CA PHE A 484 -12.28 56.55 -49.58
C PHE A 484 -11.18 55.61 -50.11
N LYS A 485 -9.95 56.12 -50.27
CA LYS A 485 -8.76 55.27 -50.48
C LYS A 485 -8.40 54.45 -49.23
N PHE A 486 -8.85 54.88 -48.06
CA PHE A 486 -8.70 54.14 -46.81
C PHE A 486 -10.01 53.40 -46.55
N GLN A 487 -10.00 52.07 -46.55
CA GLN A 487 -11.21 51.27 -46.37
C GLN A 487 -11.24 50.57 -45.02
N GLN A 488 -10.07 50.24 -44.47
CA GLN A 488 -9.93 49.57 -43.19
C GLN A 488 -9.19 50.47 -42.18
N PRO A 489 -9.40 50.27 -40.88
CA PRO A 489 -8.68 50.98 -39.82
C PRO A 489 -7.15 50.99 -39.98
N GLU A 490 -6.56 49.90 -40.46
CA GLU A 490 -5.12 49.75 -40.70
C GLU A 490 -4.60 50.68 -41.79
N ASP A 491 -5.45 51.04 -42.76
CA ASP A 491 -5.08 51.93 -43.87
C ASP A 491 -4.76 53.35 -43.36
N LEU A 492 -5.24 53.73 -42.16
CA LEU A 492 -4.89 54.98 -41.51
C LEU A 492 -3.39 55.08 -41.18
N THR A 493 -2.65 53.97 -41.15
CA THR A 493 -1.18 54.01 -41.07
C THR A 493 -0.55 54.74 -42.25
N GLN A 494 -1.13 54.59 -43.45
CA GLN A 494 -0.67 55.29 -44.66
C GLN A 494 -1.02 56.77 -44.62
N PHE A 495 -2.09 57.13 -43.89
CA PHE A 495 -2.48 58.52 -43.66
C PHE A 495 -1.62 59.19 -42.59
N ASN A 496 -1.12 58.43 -41.60
CA ASN A 496 -0.26 58.88 -40.52
C ASN A 496 1.21 59.12 -40.98
N THR A 497 1.42 60.10 -41.86
CA THR A 497 2.76 60.52 -42.28
C THR A 497 3.16 61.86 -41.67
N LYS A 498 4.48 62.10 -41.51
CA LYS A 498 5.02 63.40 -41.07
C LYS A 498 4.50 64.57 -41.92
N MET A 499 4.24 64.33 -43.21
CA MET A 499 3.64 65.32 -44.09
C MET A 499 2.22 65.66 -43.64
N ILE A 500 1.33 64.67 -43.52
CA ILE A 500 -0.08 64.89 -43.14
C ILE A 500 -0.23 65.46 -41.73
N LEU A 501 0.57 64.99 -40.77
CA LEU A 501 0.59 65.52 -39.40
C LEU A 501 0.79 67.05 -39.36
N SER A 502 1.56 67.60 -40.32
CA SER A 502 1.78 69.04 -40.40
C SER A 502 0.56 69.86 -40.87
N TYR A 503 -0.46 69.19 -41.40
CA TYR A 503 -1.73 69.78 -41.83
C TYR A 503 -2.87 69.60 -40.81
N LEU A 504 -2.73 68.72 -39.80
CA LEU A 504 -3.78 68.42 -38.82
C LEU A 504 -4.00 69.49 -37.73
N LYS A 505 -3.74 70.76 -38.04
CA LYS A 505 -4.06 71.87 -37.11
C LYS A 505 -5.54 72.25 -37.24
N PRO A 506 -6.17 72.82 -36.19
CA PRO A 506 -7.53 73.34 -36.27
C PRO A 506 -7.70 74.28 -37.48
N GLU A 507 -8.85 74.22 -38.14
CA GLU A 507 -9.22 75.05 -39.31
C GLU A 507 -8.40 74.83 -40.60
N ASN A 508 -7.38 73.97 -40.58
CA ASN A 508 -6.61 73.63 -41.79
C ASN A 508 -7.24 72.49 -42.61
N LEU A 509 -8.27 71.81 -42.11
CA LEU A 509 -8.98 70.76 -42.83
C LEU A 509 -10.23 71.35 -43.49
N ILE A 510 -10.40 71.07 -44.78
CA ILE A 510 -11.63 71.32 -45.51
C ILE A 510 -12.15 69.97 -46.01
N VAL A 511 -13.36 69.60 -45.62
CA VAL A 511 -13.86 68.23 -45.76
C VAL A 511 -15.33 68.21 -46.20
N THR A 512 -15.68 67.29 -47.10
CA THR A 512 -17.09 67.00 -47.44
C THR A 512 -17.77 66.24 -46.30
N ALA A 513 -19.09 66.34 -46.18
CA ALA A 513 -19.84 65.65 -45.12
C ALA A 513 -19.64 64.11 -45.17
N THR A 514 -19.61 63.55 -46.38
CA THR A 514 -19.37 62.14 -46.69
C THR A 514 -17.98 61.69 -46.25
N ALA A 515 -16.93 62.43 -46.64
CA ALA A 515 -15.55 62.19 -46.23
C ALA A 515 -15.36 62.22 -44.71
N ARG A 516 -15.98 63.20 -44.05
CA ARG A 516 -15.90 63.36 -42.60
C ARG A 516 -16.50 62.16 -41.88
N ALA A 517 -17.72 61.78 -42.25
CA ALA A 517 -18.39 60.63 -41.65
C ALA A 517 -17.58 59.33 -41.84
N HIS A 518 -17.02 59.12 -43.03
CA HIS A 518 -16.18 57.96 -43.33
C HIS A 518 -14.92 57.89 -42.46
N LEU A 519 -14.15 58.98 -42.38
CA LEU A 519 -12.92 59.04 -41.58
C LEU A 519 -13.19 58.97 -40.07
N GLU A 520 -14.23 59.65 -39.57
CA GLU A 520 -14.63 59.55 -38.17
C GLU A 520 -15.01 58.11 -37.81
N ASN A 521 -15.73 57.42 -38.70
CA ASN A 521 -16.08 56.02 -38.49
C ASN A 521 -14.84 55.11 -38.45
N LEU A 522 -13.91 55.24 -39.40
CA LEU A 522 -12.65 54.48 -39.40
C LEU A 522 -11.83 54.73 -38.14
N CYS A 523 -11.72 55.98 -37.69
CA CYS A 523 -11.01 56.33 -36.47
C CYS A 523 -11.64 55.71 -35.22
N ARG A 524 -12.98 55.72 -35.11
CA ARG A 524 -13.69 55.08 -34.00
C ARG A 524 -13.52 53.58 -34.02
N GLN A 525 -13.67 52.95 -35.18
CA GLN A 525 -13.44 51.51 -35.36
C GLN A 525 -12.03 51.11 -34.94
N ALA A 526 -11.00 51.88 -35.32
CA ALA A 526 -9.62 51.63 -34.91
C ALA A 526 -9.42 51.66 -33.38
N ILE A 527 -10.07 52.61 -32.70
CA ILE A 527 -9.99 52.76 -31.23
C ILE A 527 -10.71 51.59 -30.56
N GLU A 528 -11.94 51.29 -30.96
CA GLU A 528 -12.74 50.20 -30.39
C GLU A 528 -12.11 48.83 -30.62
N GLN A 529 -11.57 48.56 -31.81
CA GLN A 529 -10.83 47.33 -32.10
C GLN A 529 -9.56 47.24 -31.24
N GLY A 530 -8.86 48.35 -31.03
CA GLY A 530 -7.66 48.39 -30.18
C GLY A 530 -7.96 48.05 -28.72
N GLU A 531 -9.07 48.57 -28.17
CA GLU A 531 -9.51 48.25 -26.81
C GLU A 531 -10.00 46.79 -26.67
N LYS A 532 -10.70 46.27 -27.68
CA LYS A 532 -11.10 44.87 -27.74
C LYS A 532 -9.90 43.94 -27.80
N ALA A 533 -8.92 44.23 -28.67
CA ALA A 533 -7.68 43.47 -28.78
C ALA A 533 -6.92 43.43 -27.43
N GLU A 534 -6.82 44.56 -26.72
CA GLU A 534 -6.20 44.61 -25.39
C GLU A 534 -6.93 43.73 -24.37
N THR A 535 -8.25 43.78 -24.38
CA THR A 535 -9.09 42.98 -23.47
C THR A 535 -8.88 41.48 -23.72
N VAL A 536 -8.92 41.06 -24.99
CA VAL A 536 -8.71 39.66 -25.37
C VAL A 536 -7.29 39.21 -25.03
N ILE A 537 -6.25 40.02 -25.29
CA ILE A 537 -4.86 39.69 -24.90
C ILE A 537 -4.76 39.42 -23.39
N ASN A 538 -5.40 40.25 -22.57
CA ASN A 538 -5.38 40.09 -21.11
C ASN A 538 -6.12 38.82 -20.65
N GLU A 539 -7.23 38.47 -21.31
CA GLU A 539 -7.93 37.21 -21.05
C GLU A 539 -7.08 36.00 -21.45
N GLN A 540 -6.46 36.02 -22.63
CA GLN A 540 -5.58 34.93 -23.07
C GLN A 540 -4.35 34.78 -22.16
N ASN A 541 -3.75 35.89 -21.69
CA ASN A 541 -2.66 35.85 -20.71
C ASN A 541 -3.06 35.08 -19.43
N LYS A 542 -4.25 35.35 -18.89
CA LYS A 542 -4.74 34.64 -17.70
C LYS A 542 -4.91 33.14 -17.94
N ILE A 543 -5.40 32.75 -19.12
CA ILE A 543 -5.54 31.34 -19.51
C ILE A 543 -4.17 30.67 -19.57
N ILE A 544 -3.17 31.34 -20.17
CA ILE A 544 -1.79 30.83 -20.27
C ILE A 544 -1.16 30.70 -18.88
N GLU A 545 -1.26 31.73 -18.03
CA GLU A 545 -0.70 31.72 -16.66
C GLU A 545 -1.31 30.61 -15.79
N HIS A 546 -2.65 30.46 -15.85
CA HIS A 546 -3.33 29.38 -15.14
C HIS A 546 -2.92 28.01 -15.70
N GLY A 547 -2.85 27.89 -17.02
CA GLY A 547 -2.42 26.66 -17.70
C GLY A 547 -1.01 26.21 -17.35
N ILE A 548 -0.05 27.15 -17.20
CA ILE A 548 1.31 26.84 -16.74
C ILE A 548 1.30 26.29 -15.31
N THR A 549 0.48 26.88 -14.44
CA THR A 549 0.35 26.44 -13.04
C THR A 549 -0.26 25.04 -12.95
N ASP A 550 -1.32 24.80 -13.71
CA ASP A 550 -2.00 23.50 -13.78
C ASP A 550 -1.09 22.43 -14.40
N ALA A 551 -0.31 22.78 -15.42
CA ALA A 551 0.68 21.88 -16.02
C ALA A 551 1.75 21.46 -15.00
N ALA A 552 2.20 22.38 -14.14
CA ALA A 552 3.14 22.06 -13.07
C ALA A 552 2.54 21.11 -12.02
N LEU A 553 1.27 21.33 -11.65
CA LEU A 553 0.54 20.44 -10.73
C LEU A 553 0.33 19.04 -11.35
N LEU A 554 -0.05 19.00 -12.62
CA LEU A 554 -0.24 17.77 -13.38
C LEU A 554 1.06 16.98 -13.47
N MET A 555 2.19 17.64 -13.75
CA MET A 555 3.50 17.00 -13.73
C MET A 555 3.87 16.44 -12.36
N LYS A 556 3.56 17.15 -11.26
CA LYS A 556 3.74 16.64 -9.90
C LYS A 556 2.89 15.38 -9.65
N ASN A 557 1.64 15.36 -10.11
CA ASN A 557 0.75 14.21 -9.99
C ASN A 557 1.24 13.01 -10.81
N LYS A 558 1.73 13.24 -12.04
CA LYS A 558 2.37 12.22 -12.89
C LYS A 558 3.59 11.62 -12.20
N LYS A 559 4.49 12.45 -11.67
CA LYS A 559 5.70 12.00 -10.93
C LYS A 559 5.33 11.15 -9.70
N ASN A 560 4.34 11.58 -8.91
CA ASN A 560 3.87 10.82 -7.74
C ASN A 560 3.26 9.46 -8.13
N LEU A 561 2.43 9.43 -9.16
CA LEU A 561 1.81 8.20 -9.64
C LEU A 561 2.87 7.20 -10.16
N ALA A 562 3.86 7.69 -10.89
CA ALA A 562 5.00 6.90 -11.37
C ALA A 562 5.80 6.30 -10.20
N LEU A 563 6.08 7.07 -9.15
CA LEU A 563 6.77 6.58 -7.95
C LEU A 563 5.97 5.48 -7.24
N SER A 564 4.65 5.64 -7.08
CA SER A 564 3.78 4.61 -6.52
C SER A 564 3.80 3.32 -7.34
N TRP A 565 3.72 3.43 -8.67
CA TRP A 565 3.79 2.28 -9.58
C TRP A 565 5.13 1.56 -9.49
N LEU A 566 6.25 2.29 -9.56
CA LEU A 566 7.60 1.72 -9.43
C LEU A 566 7.77 1.02 -8.09
N TYR A 567 7.39 1.65 -6.99
CA TYR A 567 7.55 1.09 -5.65
C TYR A 567 6.81 -0.25 -5.50
N VAL A 568 5.54 -0.33 -5.90
CA VAL A 568 4.77 -1.58 -5.79
C VAL A 568 5.32 -2.65 -6.73
N SER A 569 5.62 -2.31 -7.97
CA SER A 569 6.06 -3.26 -8.98
C SER A 569 7.44 -3.85 -8.64
N LEU A 570 8.39 -3.00 -8.24
CA LEU A 570 9.71 -3.43 -7.79
C LEU A 570 9.63 -4.26 -6.50
N LYS A 571 8.72 -3.91 -5.59
CA LYS A 571 8.46 -4.71 -4.38
C LYS A 571 7.95 -6.09 -4.77
N GLN A 572 6.95 -6.19 -5.64
CA GLN A 572 6.43 -7.49 -6.11
C GLN A 572 7.52 -8.34 -6.76
N LEU A 573 8.35 -7.74 -7.63
CA LEU A 573 9.50 -8.40 -8.26
C LEU A 573 10.48 -8.94 -7.21
N LEU A 574 10.86 -8.08 -6.24
CA LEU A 574 11.75 -8.47 -5.15
C LEU A 574 11.17 -9.61 -4.29
N TYR A 575 9.86 -9.60 -4.01
CA TYR A 575 9.21 -10.65 -3.23
C TYR A 575 9.09 -11.98 -4.00
N ARG A 576 8.83 -11.94 -5.31
CA ARG A 576 8.84 -13.12 -6.20
C ARG A 576 10.19 -13.82 -6.14
N ASP A 577 11.26 -13.04 -6.29
CA ASP A 577 12.62 -13.55 -6.45
C ASP A 577 13.43 -13.57 -5.15
N ARG A 578 12.78 -13.31 -4.01
CA ARG A 578 13.44 -13.22 -2.69
C ARG A 578 14.27 -14.45 -2.32
N ASN A 579 13.93 -15.61 -2.87
CA ASN A 579 14.61 -16.88 -2.63
C ASN A 579 15.93 -16.98 -3.41
N LEU A 580 16.07 -16.30 -4.56
CA LEU A 580 17.31 -16.26 -5.34
C LEU A 580 18.47 -15.63 -4.57
N PHE A 581 18.14 -14.77 -3.61
CA PHE A 581 19.11 -14.12 -2.74
C PHE A 581 19.46 -14.95 -1.48
N GLN A 582 18.85 -16.12 -1.27
CA GLN A 582 19.02 -16.93 -0.04
C GLN A 582 20.10 -18.03 -0.16
N THR A 583 20.43 -18.47 -1.37
CA THR A 583 21.38 -19.56 -1.64
C THR A 583 22.72 -19.00 -2.12
N LEU A 584 23.80 -19.15 -1.34
CA LEU A 584 25.15 -18.85 -1.82
C LEU A 584 25.38 -19.59 -3.15
N PRO A 585 25.92 -18.97 -4.21
CA PRO A 585 26.36 -19.74 -5.36
C PRO A 585 27.35 -20.79 -4.88
N GLU A 586 27.06 -22.06 -5.16
CA GLU A 586 28.02 -23.13 -4.94
C GLU A 586 29.32 -22.73 -5.61
N LYS A 587 30.44 -22.88 -4.89
CA LYS A 587 31.76 -22.75 -5.51
C LYS A 587 31.78 -23.76 -6.65
N ALA A 588 31.71 -23.28 -7.90
CA ALA A 588 32.12 -24.08 -9.04
C ALA A 588 33.56 -24.53 -8.75
N ALA A 589 33.72 -25.85 -8.63
CA ALA A 589 35.01 -26.50 -8.44
C ALA A 589 35.98 -26.16 -9.57
#